data_AF-A0A8H7EX78-F1
#
_entry.id   AF-A0A8H7EX78-F1
#
_cell.length_a   1.000
_cell.length_b   1.000
_cell.length_c   1.000
_cell.angle_alpha   90.00
_cell.angle_beta   90.00
_cell.angle_gamma   90.00
#
_symmetry.space_group_name_H-M   'P 1'
#
loop_
_entity.id
_entity.type
_entity.pdbx_description
1 polymer ?
#
loop_
_entity_poly.entity_id
_entity_poly.type
_entity_poly.pdbx_seq_one_letter_code
_entity_poly.pdbx_strand_id
1 'polypeptide(L)'
;MINAKTAAIDIARSERDALTQKAGAIQKAGKEAEENLQTRRTEHQGKTSQIEEYQGQRAGPQQDVQSAEKRYQVGIGFTTGDEMLISLSYRMHNNNSRSVITKPPLRVTKSKKQEHLDPRIGLKDRYSVVRSVSRAVVRFMGGTSWHFGHHRWDSNKCSNASNTSALITSVTATSMVLEKIPAENGMKKIHTPENAPRLFDLIKSKEARFAPTFYKALRDTLVAEDLDQANRVAYGATRWRVVTLAGRMFETPGTMSGGMDNPHRVRDSEDATRKLNQVMEEATQAESEFERLRRLGPGLDTALQKPGLGIETGKRSITGAERCVGDLWAQNKPNQGGLRRISVLDAGIESTVTELEQLSEKSGKIEQGIKVLERRILEIGGSRLLGQKFKVDGIRYEDSFDYATSTDAA
;
A
#
# COMPACT_ATOMS: atom_id res chain seq x y z
N MET A 1 55.53 -40.36 -59.01
CA MET A 1 55.99 -40.26 -57.60
C MET A 1 55.74 -38.87 -57.00
N ILE A 2 56.10 -37.77 -57.67
CA ILE A 2 55.86 -36.41 -57.15
C ILE A 2 54.37 -36.14 -56.89
N ASN A 3 53.49 -36.43 -57.86
CA ASN A 3 52.03 -36.26 -57.71
C ASN A 3 51.41 -37.05 -56.54
N ALA A 4 51.99 -38.20 -56.19
CA ALA A 4 51.51 -39.01 -55.07
C ALA A 4 51.94 -38.43 -53.72
N LYS A 5 53.15 -37.86 -53.63
CA LYS A 5 53.63 -37.18 -52.43
C LYS A 5 52.94 -35.85 -52.21
N THR A 6 52.65 -35.07 -53.26
CA THR A 6 51.83 -33.85 -53.14
C THR A 6 50.43 -34.19 -52.61
N ALA A 7 49.77 -35.20 -53.18
CA ALA A 7 48.45 -35.63 -52.71
C ALA A 7 48.46 -36.08 -51.23
N ALA A 8 49.51 -36.78 -50.79
CA ALA A 8 49.65 -37.19 -49.39
C ALA A 8 49.82 -35.99 -48.43
N ILE A 9 50.60 -34.98 -48.83
CA ILE A 9 50.76 -33.73 -48.08
C ILE A 9 49.43 -32.98 -47.99
N ASP A 10 48.68 -32.91 -49.09
CA ASP A 10 47.40 -32.20 -49.15
C ASP A 10 46.36 -32.87 -48.23
N ILE A 11 46.31 -34.20 -48.21
CA ILE A 11 45.44 -34.97 -47.29
C ILE A 11 45.84 -34.72 -45.83
N ALA A 12 47.14 -34.79 -45.51
CA ALA A 12 47.63 -34.57 -44.15
C ALA A 12 47.39 -33.14 -43.66
N ARG A 13 47.57 -32.13 -44.54
CA ARG A 13 47.24 -30.73 -44.25
C ARG A 13 45.76 -30.55 -43.99
N SER A 14 44.91 -31.15 -44.83
CA SER A 14 43.45 -31.10 -44.65
C SER A 14 43.02 -31.72 -43.32
N GLU A 15 43.58 -32.87 -42.93
CA GLU A 15 43.28 -33.52 -41.63
C GLU A 15 43.71 -32.62 -40.46
N ARG A 16 44.92 -32.08 -40.49
CA ARG A 16 45.43 -31.16 -39.46
C ARG A 16 44.59 -29.89 -39.35
N ASP A 17 44.24 -29.28 -40.48
CA ASP A 17 43.44 -28.06 -40.50
C ASP A 17 42.03 -28.31 -39.96
N ALA A 18 41.42 -29.45 -40.30
CA ALA A 18 40.13 -29.85 -39.73
C ALA A 18 40.20 -30.04 -38.20
N LEU A 19 41.27 -30.65 -37.68
CA LEU A 19 41.47 -30.81 -36.24
C LEU A 19 41.71 -29.47 -35.52
N THR A 20 42.52 -28.59 -36.11
CA THR A 20 42.79 -27.25 -35.59
C THR A 20 41.53 -26.38 -35.59
N GLN A 21 40.76 -26.42 -36.67
CA GLN A 21 39.49 -25.70 -36.78
C GLN A 21 38.48 -26.19 -35.73
N LYS A 22 38.39 -27.51 -35.51
CA LYS A 22 37.53 -28.09 -34.48
C LYS A 22 37.93 -27.64 -33.08
N ALA A 23 39.22 -27.64 -32.75
CA ALA A 23 39.72 -27.16 -31.47
C ALA A 23 39.44 -25.65 -31.27
N GLY A 24 39.69 -24.84 -32.30
CA GLY A 24 39.41 -23.40 -32.29
C GLY A 24 37.92 -23.09 -32.13
N ALA A 25 37.04 -23.87 -32.78
CA ALA A 25 35.59 -23.69 -32.66
C ALA A 25 35.08 -23.96 -31.24
N ILE A 26 35.56 -25.03 -30.59
CA ILE A 26 35.17 -25.35 -29.21
C ILE A 26 35.72 -24.30 -28.24
N GLN A 27 36.97 -23.83 -28.44
CA GLN A 27 37.54 -22.76 -27.61
C GLN A 27 36.76 -21.44 -27.75
N LYS A 28 36.35 -21.09 -28.97
CA LYS A 28 35.51 -19.91 -29.21
C LYS A 28 34.15 -20.06 -28.53
N ALA A 29 33.49 -21.21 -28.68
CA ALA A 29 32.21 -21.50 -28.02
C ALA A 29 32.32 -21.46 -26.48
N GLY A 30 33.45 -21.93 -25.92
CA GLY A 30 33.72 -21.85 -24.48
C GLY A 30 33.84 -20.40 -23.98
N LYS A 31 34.58 -19.55 -24.71
CA LYS A 31 34.70 -18.12 -24.38
C LYS A 31 33.36 -17.38 -24.49
N GLU A 32 32.60 -17.62 -25.55
CA GLU A 32 31.26 -17.04 -25.72
C GLU A 32 30.31 -17.49 -24.60
N ALA A 33 30.40 -18.75 -24.16
CA ALA A 33 29.62 -19.25 -23.03
C ALA A 33 30.03 -18.60 -21.68
N GLU A 34 31.32 -18.34 -21.46
CA GLU A 34 31.82 -17.61 -20.29
C GLU A 34 31.36 -16.15 -20.27
N GLU A 35 31.42 -15.45 -21.41
CA GLU A 35 30.91 -14.08 -21.54
C GLU A 35 29.40 -14.01 -21.26
N ASN A 36 28.64 -14.98 -21.77
CA ASN A 36 27.21 -15.12 -21.48
C ASN A 36 26.95 -15.40 -19.98
N LEU A 37 27.75 -16.26 -19.36
CA LEU A 37 27.65 -16.54 -17.92
C LEU A 37 27.95 -15.28 -17.10
N GLN A 38 28.98 -14.52 -17.46
CA GLN A 38 29.35 -13.28 -16.79
C GLN A 38 28.25 -12.23 -16.90
N THR A 39 27.63 -12.08 -18.08
CA THR A 39 26.48 -11.19 -18.31
C THR A 39 25.29 -11.58 -17.43
N ARG A 40 24.98 -12.87 -17.31
CA ARG A 40 23.90 -13.34 -16.41
C ARG A 40 24.22 -13.08 -14.93
N ARG A 41 25.49 -13.17 -14.53
CA ARG A 41 25.93 -12.87 -13.16
C ARG A 41 25.79 -11.39 -12.83
N THR A 42 26.18 -10.48 -13.73
CA THR A 42 26.03 -9.03 -13.52
C THR A 42 24.57 -8.62 -13.45
N GLU A 43 23.71 -9.17 -14.33
CA GLU A 43 22.27 -8.95 -14.26
C GLU A 43 21.65 -9.45 -12.94
N HIS A 44 22.06 -10.62 -12.46
CA HIS A 44 21.61 -11.16 -11.19
C HIS A 44 22.08 -10.31 -10.01
N GLN A 45 23.32 -9.84 -10.02
CA GLN A 45 23.86 -8.92 -9.00
C GLN A 45 23.06 -7.61 -8.98
N GLY A 46 22.79 -7.01 -10.14
CA GLY A 46 21.99 -5.78 -10.23
C GLY A 46 20.57 -5.95 -9.66
N LYS A 47 19.90 -7.06 -9.95
CA LYS A 47 18.59 -7.38 -9.35
C LYS A 47 18.67 -7.63 -7.83
N THR A 48 19.78 -8.18 -7.35
CA THR A 48 20.01 -8.41 -5.91
C THR A 48 20.15 -7.07 -5.18
N SER A 49 20.95 -6.15 -5.71
CA SER A 49 21.10 -4.80 -5.16
C SER A 49 19.78 -4.01 -5.17
N GLN A 50 18.97 -4.14 -6.22
CA GLN A 50 17.63 -3.53 -6.26
C GLN A 50 16.70 -4.05 -5.15
N ILE A 51 16.76 -5.35 -4.84
CA ILE A 51 15.97 -5.90 -3.73
C ILE A 51 16.45 -5.38 -2.39
N GLU A 52 17.77 -5.32 -2.18
CA GLU A 52 18.34 -4.76 -0.95
C GLU A 52 17.91 -3.31 -0.75
N GLU A 53 17.88 -2.51 -1.82
CA GLU A 53 17.37 -1.15 -1.79
C GLU A 53 15.87 -1.10 -1.43
N TYR A 54 15.02 -1.90 -2.08
CA TYR A 54 13.59 -1.96 -1.76
C TYR A 54 13.31 -2.49 -0.36
N GLN A 55 14.12 -3.42 0.15
CA GLN A 55 14.03 -3.90 1.53
C GLN A 55 14.44 -2.81 2.52
N GLY A 56 15.48 -2.04 2.23
CA GLY A 56 15.86 -0.87 3.01
C GLY A 56 14.76 0.19 3.03
N GLN A 57 14.16 0.47 1.87
CA GLN A 57 13.01 1.37 1.75
C GLN A 57 11.75 0.85 2.45
N ARG A 58 11.59 -0.48 2.62
CA ARG A 58 10.46 -1.07 3.36
C ARG A 58 10.63 -1.00 4.88
N ALA A 59 11.86 -1.12 5.38
CA ALA A 59 12.13 -1.20 6.82
C ALA A 59 11.65 0.05 7.60
N GLY A 60 11.90 1.25 7.07
CA GLY A 60 11.46 2.51 7.69
C GLY A 60 9.92 2.64 7.78
N PRO A 61 9.21 2.64 6.64
CA PRO A 61 7.74 2.69 6.61
C PRO A 61 7.09 1.59 7.43
N GLN A 62 7.67 0.39 7.50
CA GLN A 62 7.11 -0.72 8.28
C GLN A 62 7.22 -0.46 9.79
N GLN A 63 8.31 0.15 10.26
CA GLN A 63 8.45 0.61 11.64
C GLN A 63 7.51 1.79 11.94
N ASP A 64 7.32 2.69 10.97
CA ASP A 64 6.39 3.81 11.10
C ASP A 64 4.94 3.35 11.19
N VAL A 65 4.53 2.35 10.38
CA VAL A 65 3.20 1.71 10.46
C VAL A 65 2.98 1.13 11.85
N GLN A 66 3.92 0.34 12.38
CA GLN A 66 3.78 -0.26 13.71
C GLN A 66 3.70 0.80 14.82
N SER A 67 4.45 1.89 14.68
CA SER A 67 4.45 3.00 15.63
C SER A 67 3.16 3.81 15.55
N ALA A 68 2.63 4.01 14.34
CA ALA A 68 1.33 4.66 14.10
C ALA A 68 0.17 3.78 14.58
N GLU A 69 0.22 2.46 14.36
CA GLU A 69 -0.79 1.51 14.83
C GLU A 69 -0.90 1.49 16.36
N LYS A 70 0.24 1.48 17.06
CA LYS A 70 0.25 1.58 18.53
C LYS A 70 -0.36 2.91 19.01
N ARG A 71 -0.02 4.02 18.35
CA ARG A 71 -0.61 5.35 18.66
C ARG A 71 -2.11 5.36 18.41
N TYR A 72 -2.57 4.75 17.31
CA TYR A 72 -3.98 4.62 16.97
C TYR A 72 -4.75 3.75 17.97
N GLN A 73 -4.21 2.59 18.37
CA GLN A 73 -4.82 1.72 19.38
C GLN A 73 -4.93 2.41 20.75
N VAL A 74 -3.91 3.17 21.16
CA VAL A 74 -3.97 3.99 22.38
C VAL A 74 -5.02 5.11 22.25
N GLY A 75 -5.16 5.71 21.07
CA GLY A 75 -6.21 6.67 20.75
C GLY A 75 -7.63 6.09 20.84
N ILE A 76 -7.85 4.87 20.34
CA ILE A 76 -9.14 4.15 20.48
C ILE A 76 -9.43 3.84 21.96
N GLY A 77 -8.43 3.55 22.78
CA GLY A 77 -8.63 3.46 24.24
C GLY A 77 -9.17 4.77 24.85
N PHE A 78 -8.86 5.91 24.23
CA PHE A 78 -9.36 7.23 24.60
C PHE A 78 -10.76 7.53 24.01
N THR A 79 -11.21 6.86 22.95
CA THR A 79 -12.56 7.05 22.38
C THR A 79 -13.66 6.45 23.26
N THR A 80 -13.31 5.56 24.20
CA THR A 80 -14.22 5.23 25.32
C THR A 80 -14.43 6.46 26.23
N GLY A 81 -13.45 7.36 26.30
CA GLY A 81 -13.57 8.71 26.84
C GLY A 81 -14.33 9.69 25.93
N ASP A 82 -14.55 9.38 24.64
CA ASP A 82 -15.39 10.19 23.75
C ASP A 82 -16.86 10.14 24.14
N GLU A 83 -17.36 9.07 24.76
CA GLU A 83 -18.70 9.10 25.39
C GLU A 83 -18.76 10.19 26.47
N MET A 84 -17.68 10.34 27.25
CA MET A 84 -17.57 11.37 28.27
C MET A 84 -17.45 12.77 27.65
N LEU A 85 -16.70 12.94 26.56
CA LEU A 85 -16.55 14.21 25.84
C LEU A 85 -17.78 14.61 25.04
N ILE A 86 -18.47 13.68 24.38
CA ILE A 86 -19.77 13.91 23.74
C ILE A 86 -20.81 14.28 24.80
N SER A 87 -20.84 13.61 25.95
CA SER A 87 -21.72 13.98 27.05
C SER A 87 -21.39 15.36 27.66
N LEU A 88 -20.10 15.71 27.70
CA LEU A 88 -19.63 17.01 28.14
C LEU A 88 -20.00 18.10 27.13
N SER A 89 -19.82 17.85 25.83
CA SER A 89 -20.21 18.74 24.73
C SER A 89 -21.73 18.97 24.71
N TYR A 90 -22.53 17.92 24.90
CA TYR A 90 -23.99 18.02 25.03
C TYR A 90 -24.41 18.88 26.24
N ARG A 91 -23.69 18.74 27.36
CA ARG A 91 -23.86 19.57 28.56
C ARG A 91 -23.44 21.03 28.32
N MET A 92 -22.37 21.25 27.56
CA MET A 92 -21.88 22.57 27.17
C MET A 92 -22.87 23.29 26.25
N HIS A 93 -23.44 22.60 25.26
CA HIS A 93 -24.46 23.15 24.36
C HIS A 93 -25.72 23.58 25.12
N ASN A 94 -26.17 22.76 26.09
CA ASN A 94 -27.28 23.12 26.99
C ASN A 94 -26.94 24.31 27.91
N ASN A 95 -25.71 24.41 28.42
CA ASN A 95 -25.30 25.54 29.26
C ASN A 95 -25.13 26.84 28.48
N ASN A 96 -24.57 26.78 27.27
CA ASN A 96 -24.43 27.96 26.41
C ASN A 96 -25.82 28.50 26.03
N SER A 97 -26.75 27.60 25.66
CA SER A 97 -28.16 27.92 25.45
C SER A 97 -28.79 28.63 26.64
N ARG A 98 -28.53 28.17 27.88
CA ARG A 98 -29.00 28.84 29.11
C ARG A 98 -28.46 30.26 29.24
N SER A 99 -27.17 30.47 29.00
CA SER A 99 -26.52 31.78 29.14
C SER A 99 -27.07 32.83 28.16
N VAL A 100 -27.46 32.39 26.96
CA VAL A 100 -28.08 33.21 25.92
C VAL A 100 -29.56 33.47 26.24
N ILE A 101 -30.28 32.48 26.76
CA ILE A 101 -31.69 32.61 27.18
C ILE A 101 -31.87 33.57 28.38
N THR A 102 -31.01 33.47 29.40
CA THR A 102 -31.14 34.25 30.65
C THR A 102 -30.73 35.72 30.51
N LYS A 103 -30.05 36.09 29.42
CA LYS A 103 -29.77 37.48 29.09
C LYS A 103 -31.01 38.09 28.41
N PRO A 104 -31.61 39.16 28.94
CA PRO A 104 -32.74 39.79 28.27
C PRO A 104 -32.27 40.38 26.93
N PRO A 105 -32.98 40.17 25.81
CA PRO A 105 -32.82 41.04 24.66
C PRO A 105 -33.34 42.41 25.11
N LEU A 106 -32.41 43.33 25.38
CA LEU A 106 -32.63 44.72 25.79
C LEU A 106 -33.64 45.50 24.91
N ARG A 107 -34.03 44.93 23.76
CA ARG A 107 -34.94 45.51 22.77
C ARG A 107 -36.42 45.20 22.98
N VAL A 108 -36.80 44.12 23.68
CA VAL A 108 -38.21 43.68 23.76
C VAL A 108 -38.95 44.30 24.95
N THR A 109 -38.28 44.47 26.09
CA THR A 109 -38.91 44.98 27.33
C THR A 109 -39.16 46.49 27.35
N LYS A 110 -38.62 47.26 26.40
CA LYS A 110 -38.74 48.73 26.34
C LYS A 110 -39.98 49.25 25.59
N SER A 111 -40.76 48.36 24.97
CA SER A 111 -41.98 48.78 24.26
C SER A 111 -43.19 48.76 25.21
N LYS A 112 -43.81 49.94 25.45
CA LYS A 112 -44.97 50.15 26.34
C LYS A 112 -46.24 49.35 25.98
N LYS A 113 -46.19 48.42 25.01
CA LYS A 113 -47.32 47.58 24.56
C LYS A 113 -47.35 46.17 25.19
N GLN A 114 -46.44 45.85 26.12
CA GLN A 114 -46.33 44.53 26.74
C GLN A 114 -46.31 44.60 28.27
N GLU A 115 -47.41 45.02 28.89
CA GLU A 115 -47.56 45.01 30.35
C GLU A 115 -47.83 43.60 30.94
N HIS A 116 -48.10 42.59 30.10
CA HIS A 116 -48.56 41.27 30.54
C HIS A 116 -47.49 40.16 30.46
N LEU A 117 -46.26 40.50 30.06
CA LEU A 117 -45.12 39.57 30.07
C LEU A 117 -44.31 39.78 31.35
N ASP A 118 -44.35 38.80 32.25
CA ASP A 118 -43.47 38.79 33.42
C ASP A 118 -41.99 38.85 32.94
N PRO A 119 -41.13 39.69 33.55
CA PRO A 119 -39.73 39.79 33.16
C PRO A 119 -39.08 38.40 33.16
N ARG A 120 -38.13 38.17 32.22
CA ARG A 120 -37.38 36.91 32.06
C ARG A 120 -36.50 36.65 33.29
N ILE A 121 -37.14 36.19 34.35
CA ILE A 121 -36.55 35.92 35.66
C ILE A 121 -36.36 34.41 35.75
N GLY A 122 -35.16 33.98 36.12
CA GLY A 122 -34.83 32.56 36.22
C GLY A 122 -35.76 31.86 37.20
N LEU A 123 -36.05 30.58 36.96
CA LEU A 123 -36.93 29.77 37.81
C LEU A 123 -36.54 29.88 39.30
N LYS A 124 -35.23 29.90 39.62
CA LYS A 124 -34.68 30.05 40.98
C LYS A 124 -35.06 31.36 41.68
N ASP A 125 -35.38 32.40 40.93
CA ASP A 125 -35.75 33.70 41.47
C ASP A 125 -37.26 33.79 41.74
N ARG A 126 -38.05 32.75 41.41
CA ARG A 126 -39.53 32.69 41.54
C ARG A 126 -40.00 31.81 42.70
N TYR A 127 -39.10 31.06 43.31
CA TYR A 127 -39.37 30.24 44.49
C TYR A 127 -38.24 30.37 45.52
N SER A 128 -38.51 29.93 46.74
CA SER A 128 -37.50 29.69 47.76
C SER A 128 -37.64 28.24 48.23
N VAL A 129 -36.50 27.59 48.49
CA VAL A 129 -36.45 26.20 48.97
C VAL A 129 -35.35 26.08 50.02
N VAL A 130 -35.52 25.14 50.94
CA VAL A 130 -34.49 24.80 51.93
C VAL A 130 -33.21 24.33 51.22
N ARG A 131 -32.05 24.79 51.72
CA ARG A 131 -30.74 24.52 51.10
C ARG A 131 -30.45 23.03 50.92
N SER A 132 -30.85 22.19 51.88
CA SER A 132 -30.66 20.73 51.86
C SER A 132 -31.34 20.07 50.66
N VAL A 133 -32.48 20.61 50.22
CA VAL A 133 -33.30 20.03 49.15
C VAL A 133 -33.09 20.72 47.80
N SER A 134 -32.32 21.81 47.78
CA SER A 134 -32.02 22.58 46.56
C SER A 134 -31.40 21.72 45.45
N ARG A 135 -30.54 20.74 45.81
CA ARG A 135 -29.91 19.83 44.84
C ARG A 135 -30.93 18.89 44.20
N ALA A 136 -31.85 18.35 45.00
CA ALA A 136 -32.94 17.50 44.54
C ALA A 136 -33.88 18.27 43.59
N VAL A 137 -34.24 19.52 43.91
CA VAL A 137 -35.04 20.38 43.02
C VAL A 137 -34.34 20.65 41.69
N VAL A 138 -33.05 21.01 41.72
CA VAL A 138 -32.28 21.31 40.50
C VAL A 138 -32.12 20.08 39.62
N ARG A 139 -31.94 18.89 40.21
CA ARG A 139 -31.89 17.64 39.44
C ARG A 139 -33.24 17.35 38.80
N PHE A 140 -34.30 17.43 39.60
CA PHE A 140 -35.65 17.04 39.19
C PHE A 140 -36.20 17.93 38.08
N MET A 141 -36.09 19.25 38.24
CA MET A 141 -36.62 20.21 37.26
C MET A 141 -35.78 20.25 35.98
N GLY A 142 -34.74 19.40 35.91
CA GLY A 142 -33.81 19.31 34.80
C GLY A 142 -32.98 20.57 34.67
N GLY A 143 -31.91 20.49 33.90
CA GLY A 143 -31.15 21.66 33.48
C GLY A 143 -31.95 22.66 32.62
N THR A 144 -33.28 22.64 32.60
CA THR A 144 -34.09 23.38 31.64
C THR A 144 -34.51 24.75 32.19
N SER A 145 -34.38 25.77 31.36
CA SER A 145 -34.89 27.12 31.65
C SER A 145 -36.38 27.13 31.30
N TRP A 146 -37.23 26.92 32.29
CA TRP A 146 -38.68 26.99 32.13
C TRP A 146 -39.12 28.45 31.98
N HIS A 147 -39.89 28.75 30.94
CA HIS A 147 -40.47 30.08 30.73
C HIS A 147 -41.95 30.05 31.03
N PHE A 148 -42.45 31.05 31.76
CA PHE A 148 -43.87 31.18 32.06
C PHE A 148 -44.45 32.36 31.27
N GLY A 149 -45.36 32.07 30.35
CA GLY A 149 -46.11 33.08 29.62
C GLY A 149 -47.56 33.13 30.10
N HIS A 150 -48.15 34.32 30.20
CA HIS A 150 -49.56 34.47 30.56
C HIS A 150 -50.46 33.99 29.43
N HIS A 151 -50.22 34.40 28.18
CA HIS A 151 -51.02 33.99 27.02
C HIS A 151 -50.26 33.09 26.02
N ARG A 152 -51.03 32.31 25.24
CA ARG A 152 -50.51 31.48 24.12
C ARG A 152 -49.73 32.32 23.11
N TRP A 153 -50.17 33.56 22.89
CA TRP A 153 -49.55 34.49 21.95
C TRP A 153 -48.16 34.97 22.42
N ASP A 154 -47.98 35.18 23.72
CA ASP A 154 -46.70 35.59 24.32
C ASP A 154 -45.64 34.48 24.22
N SER A 155 -46.06 33.22 24.42
CA SER A 155 -45.19 32.04 24.29
C SER A 155 -44.73 31.80 22.84
N ASN A 156 -45.63 31.98 21.87
CA ASN A 156 -45.30 31.91 20.44
C ASN A 156 -44.35 33.04 20.01
N LYS A 157 -44.53 34.26 20.55
CA LYS A 157 -43.63 35.39 20.29
C LYS A 157 -42.24 35.18 20.86
N CYS A 158 -42.10 34.65 22.08
CA CYS A 158 -40.80 34.29 22.64
C CYS A 158 -40.10 33.22 21.79
N SER A 159 -40.85 32.25 21.27
CA SER A 159 -40.30 31.20 20.39
C SER A 159 -39.82 31.78 19.05
N ASN A 160 -40.60 32.67 18.42
CA ASN A 160 -40.24 33.30 17.15
C ASN A 160 -39.11 34.33 17.28
N ALA A 161 -39.01 35.04 18.42
CA ALA A 161 -37.93 35.99 18.69
C ALA A 161 -36.57 35.31 18.89
N SER A 162 -36.53 34.06 19.35
CA SER A 162 -35.31 33.26 19.45
C SER A 162 -34.79 32.81 18.07
N ASN A 163 -35.67 32.68 17.07
CA ASN A 163 -35.33 32.22 15.72
C ASN A 163 -34.90 33.35 14.76
N THR A 164 -34.98 34.62 15.17
CA THR A 164 -34.77 35.79 14.28
C THR A 164 -33.43 36.52 14.50
N SER A 165 -32.58 36.01 15.38
CA SER A 165 -31.20 36.50 15.58
C SER A 165 -30.24 35.69 14.70
N ALA A 166 -29.53 36.34 13.78
CA ALA A 166 -28.60 35.74 12.81
C ALA A 166 -27.31 35.15 13.41
N LEU A 167 -27.34 34.66 14.65
CA LEU A 167 -26.30 33.83 15.24
C LEU A 167 -26.88 32.42 15.38
N ILE A 168 -26.37 31.52 14.54
CA ILE A 168 -26.84 30.15 14.36
C ILE A 168 -26.54 29.36 15.65
N THR A 169 -27.50 29.34 16.57
CA THR A 169 -27.64 28.26 17.55
C THR A 169 -29.13 28.11 17.78
N SER A 170 -29.75 27.06 17.23
CA SER A 170 -31.18 26.79 17.40
C SER A 170 -31.45 26.41 18.85
N VAL A 171 -31.76 27.41 19.68
CA VAL A 171 -32.05 27.18 21.10
C VAL A 171 -33.52 26.77 21.26
N THR A 172 -33.76 25.51 21.64
CA THR A 172 -35.10 25.03 22.00
C THR A 172 -35.41 25.38 23.46
N ALA A 173 -36.49 26.13 23.69
CA ALA A 173 -36.97 26.45 25.03
C ALA A 173 -38.41 25.94 25.22
N THR A 174 -38.66 25.27 26.35
CA THR A 174 -40.01 24.86 26.74
C THR A 174 -40.69 25.99 27.53
N SER A 175 -41.84 26.44 27.05
CA SER A 175 -42.68 27.42 27.74
C SER A 175 -43.92 26.75 28.33
N MET A 176 -44.30 27.18 29.53
CA MET A 176 -45.55 26.82 30.17
C MET A 176 -46.50 28.03 30.10
N VAL A 177 -47.70 27.81 29.57
CA VAL A 177 -48.74 28.84 29.46
C VAL A 177 -49.59 28.78 30.73
N LEU A 178 -49.51 29.80 31.58
CA LEU A 178 -50.14 29.82 32.90
C LEU A 178 -51.66 29.69 32.83
N GLU A 179 -52.30 30.36 31.86
CA GLU A 179 -53.75 30.29 31.61
C GLU A 179 -54.24 28.86 31.30
N LYS A 180 -53.38 28.01 30.72
CA LYS A 180 -53.71 26.63 30.36
C LYS A 180 -53.42 25.62 31.47
N ILE A 181 -52.88 26.06 32.60
CA ILE A 181 -52.62 25.19 33.73
C ILE A 181 -53.85 25.28 34.63
N PRO A 182 -54.68 24.22 34.71
CA PRO A 182 -55.83 24.25 35.59
C PRO A 182 -55.36 24.43 37.03
N ALA A 183 -56.16 25.10 37.87
CA ALA A 183 -55.94 25.10 39.30
C ALA A 183 -56.07 23.64 39.79
N GLU A 184 -54.94 22.98 40.03
CA GLU A 184 -54.93 21.54 40.29
C GLU A 184 -55.41 21.22 41.71
N ASN A 185 -56.40 20.31 41.83
CA ASN A 185 -56.95 19.85 43.11
C ASN A 185 -55.95 19.07 44.00
N GLY A 186 -54.76 18.74 43.49
CA GLY A 186 -53.73 17.94 44.16
C GLY A 186 -52.70 18.72 45.00
N MET A 187 -52.81 20.04 45.07
CA MET A 187 -51.88 20.88 45.86
C MET A 187 -52.04 20.73 47.39
N LYS A 188 -53.08 20.03 47.86
CA LYS A 188 -53.27 19.74 49.29
C LYS A 188 -52.20 18.75 49.78
N LYS A 189 -51.89 18.78 51.07
CA LYS A 189 -50.96 17.84 51.70
C LYS A 189 -51.56 16.43 51.66
N ILE A 190 -50.75 15.46 51.26
CA ILE A 190 -51.13 14.05 51.15
C ILE A 190 -50.42 13.21 52.21
N HIS A 191 -50.96 12.03 52.52
CA HIS A 191 -50.28 11.05 53.35
C HIS A 191 -49.22 10.32 52.53
N THR A 192 -47.97 10.37 52.97
CA THR A 192 -46.83 9.79 52.28
C THR A 192 -46.27 8.59 53.05
N PRO A 193 -45.73 7.57 52.35
CA PRO A 193 -45.04 6.45 53.01
C PRO A 193 -43.82 6.95 53.78
N GLU A 194 -43.53 6.30 54.92
CA GLU A 194 -42.42 6.65 55.83
C GLU A 194 -42.37 8.13 56.25
N ASN A 195 -43.49 8.87 56.15
CA ASN A 195 -43.57 10.33 56.34
C ASN A 195 -42.59 11.14 55.48
N ALA A 196 -42.16 10.59 54.33
CA ALA A 196 -41.24 11.27 53.43
C ALA A 196 -41.85 12.59 52.93
N PRO A 197 -41.12 13.72 53.01
CA PRO A 197 -41.68 15.02 52.62
C PRO A 197 -41.81 15.11 51.09
N ARG A 198 -42.93 15.67 50.64
CA ARG A 198 -43.16 15.94 49.21
C ARG A 198 -42.39 17.20 48.79
N LEU A 199 -41.69 17.12 47.67
CA LEU A 199 -40.84 18.19 47.14
C LEU A 199 -41.62 19.48 46.88
N PHE A 200 -42.87 19.37 46.42
CA PHE A 200 -43.77 20.52 46.24
C PHE A 200 -44.04 21.27 47.55
N ASP A 201 -44.25 20.56 48.66
CA ASP A 201 -44.58 21.17 49.96
C ASP A 201 -43.38 21.91 50.58
N LEU A 202 -42.17 21.55 50.15
CA LEU A 202 -40.92 22.16 50.59
C LEU A 202 -40.57 23.43 49.80
N ILE A 203 -41.30 23.72 48.72
CA ILE A 203 -41.07 24.88 47.85
C ILE A 203 -42.09 25.96 48.18
N LYS A 204 -41.59 27.15 48.51
CA LYS A 204 -42.41 28.33 48.70
C LYS A 204 -42.35 29.19 47.45
N SER A 205 -43.43 29.22 46.68
CA SER A 205 -43.58 30.14 45.55
C SER A 205 -43.59 31.58 46.07
N LYS A 206 -42.82 32.49 45.44
CA LYS A 206 -42.85 33.91 45.81
C LYS A 206 -44.21 34.55 45.52
N GLU A 207 -44.90 34.04 44.49
CA GLU A 207 -46.24 34.48 44.11
C GLU A 207 -47.15 33.26 43.95
N ALA A 208 -48.35 33.32 44.54
CA ALA A 208 -49.28 32.19 44.58
C ALA A 208 -49.73 31.71 43.19
N ARG A 209 -49.78 32.60 42.19
CA ARG A 209 -50.16 32.27 40.80
C ARG A 209 -49.24 31.24 40.14
N PHE A 210 -48.01 31.06 40.63
CA PHE A 210 -47.07 30.07 40.09
C PHE A 210 -47.17 28.70 40.77
N ALA A 211 -47.89 28.58 41.90
CA ALA A 211 -48.01 27.31 42.63
C ALA A 211 -48.57 26.14 41.78
N PRO A 212 -49.63 26.32 40.96
CA PRO A 212 -50.13 25.26 40.08
C PRO A 212 -49.07 24.79 39.07
N THR A 213 -48.17 25.70 38.70
CA THR A 213 -47.12 25.44 37.71
C THR A 213 -45.98 24.63 38.31
N PHE A 214 -45.58 24.95 39.54
CA PHE A 214 -44.64 24.14 40.31
C PHE A 214 -45.21 22.75 40.60
N TYR A 215 -46.50 22.65 40.93
CA TYR A 215 -47.15 21.35 41.13
C TYR A 215 -47.21 20.53 39.84
N LYS A 216 -47.53 21.15 38.70
CA LYS A 216 -47.53 20.47 37.39
C LYS A 216 -46.15 19.89 37.04
N ALA A 217 -45.09 20.61 37.37
CA ALA A 217 -43.72 20.16 37.16
C ALA A 217 -43.33 19.02 38.13
N LEU A 218 -43.54 19.23 39.42
CA LEU A 218 -43.00 18.38 40.49
C LEU A 218 -43.88 17.20 40.86
N ARG A 219 -45.20 17.34 40.73
CA ARG A 219 -46.20 16.34 41.13
C ARG A 219 -45.93 15.84 42.56
N ASP A 220 -46.36 14.63 42.85
CA ASP A 220 -46.15 13.96 44.13
C ASP A 220 -44.77 13.28 44.21
N THR A 221 -43.73 14.07 43.98
CA THR A 221 -42.34 13.61 44.15
C THR A 221 -41.93 13.70 45.60
N LEU A 222 -41.47 12.59 46.17
CA LEU A 222 -41.00 12.49 47.55
C LEU A 222 -39.50 12.69 47.65
N VAL A 223 -39.05 13.24 48.78
CA VAL A 223 -37.64 13.41 49.09
C VAL A 223 -37.20 12.34 50.09
N ALA A 224 -36.18 11.57 49.72
CA ALA A 224 -35.53 10.60 50.59
C ALA A 224 -34.18 11.13 51.07
N GLU A 225 -33.77 10.72 52.27
CA GLU A 225 -32.48 11.09 52.84
C GLU A 225 -31.35 10.28 52.21
N ASP A 226 -31.57 8.98 52.03
CA ASP A 226 -30.60 8.01 51.53
C ASP A 226 -31.15 7.14 50.38
N LEU A 227 -30.28 6.29 49.83
CA LEU A 227 -30.61 5.41 48.72
C LEU A 227 -31.56 4.26 49.14
N ASP A 228 -31.43 3.78 50.38
CA ASP A 228 -32.17 2.63 50.88
C ASP A 228 -33.63 2.99 51.14
N GLN A 229 -33.88 4.14 51.76
CA GLN A 229 -35.20 4.75 51.88
C GLN A 229 -35.80 5.03 50.50
N ALA A 230 -35.00 5.57 49.57
CA ALA A 230 -35.49 5.86 48.23
C ALA A 230 -35.97 4.59 47.51
N ASN A 231 -35.23 3.49 47.62
CA ASN A 231 -35.61 2.20 47.05
C ASN A 231 -36.90 1.64 47.69
N ARG A 232 -37.01 1.64 49.02
CA ARG A 232 -38.21 1.13 49.72
C ARG A 232 -39.47 1.93 49.35
N VAL A 233 -39.34 3.26 49.27
CA VAL A 233 -40.46 4.15 48.96
C VAL A 233 -40.83 4.11 47.48
N ALA A 234 -39.84 4.05 46.57
CA ALA A 234 -40.09 4.03 45.13
C ALA A 234 -40.77 2.72 44.67
N TYR A 235 -40.38 1.59 45.27
CA TYR A 235 -40.87 0.25 44.90
C TYR A 235 -41.79 -0.40 45.94
N GLY A 236 -42.35 0.40 46.86
CA GLY A 236 -43.33 -0.07 47.85
C GLY A 236 -44.69 -0.45 47.24
N ALA A 237 -45.69 -0.68 48.11
CA ALA A 237 -47.05 -1.09 47.69
C ALA A 237 -47.69 -0.11 46.69
N THR A 238 -47.49 1.19 46.90
CA THR A 238 -47.75 2.24 45.93
C THR A 238 -46.41 2.74 45.41
N ARG A 239 -46.24 2.84 44.09
CA ARG A 239 -44.99 3.32 43.49
C ARG A 239 -44.96 4.84 43.48
N TRP A 240 -43.97 5.42 44.16
CA TRP A 240 -43.74 6.86 44.22
C TRP A 240 -42.56 7.27 43.37
N ARG A 241 -42.60 8.50 42.87
CA ARG A 241 -41.40 9.14 42.32
C ARG A 241 -40.59 9.69 43.48
N VAL A 242 -39.31 9.34 43.58
CA VAL A 242 -38.48 9.69 44.74
C VAL A 242 -37.18 10.35 44.30
N VAL A 243 -36.74 11.39 45.00
CA VAL A 243 -35.44 12.02 44.82
C VAL A 243 -34.67 12.04 46.14
N THR A 244 -33.41 11.60 46.11
CA THR A 244 -32.54 11.64 47.28
C THR A 244 -31.97 13.05 47.49
N LEU A 245 -31.56 13.39 48.71
CA LEU A 245 -30.81 14.63 48.99
C LEU A 245 -29.51 14.72 48.18
N ALA A 246 -28.92 13.56 47.84
CA ALA A 246 -27.75 13.46 46.96
C ALA A 246 -28.05 13.85 45.49
N GLY A 247 -29.32 13.89 45.08
CA GLY A 247 -29.73 14.21 43.71
C GLY A 247 -29.86 12.98 42.80
N ARG A 248 -30.00 11.77 43.37
CA ARG A 248 -30.42 10.56 42.64
C ARG A 248 -31.94 10.50 42.57
N MET A 249 -32.49 10.05 41.45
CA MET A 249 -33.93 10.08 41.17
C MET A 249 -34.42 8.69 40.77
N PHE A 250 -35.58 8.31 41.31
CA PHE A 250 -36.28 7.06 41.07
C PHE A 250 -37.65 7.38 40.46
N GLU A 251 -37.92 6.86 39.27
CA GLU A 251 -39.19 7.08 38.54
C GLU A 251 -40.11 5.86 38.62
N THR A 252 -41.41 6.12 38.42
CA THR A 252 -42.44 5.09 38.27
C THR A 252 -42.13 4.23 37.02
N PRO A 253 -42.38 2.91 37.02
CA PRO A 253 -42.06 2.01 35.90
C PRO A 253 -42.59 2.51 34.55
N GLY A 254 -41.73 2.47 33.53
CA GLY A 254 -42.00 2.95 32.18
C GLY A 254 -40.99 4.00 31.68
N THR A 255 -40.13 4.52 32.57
CA THR A 255 -39.00 5.38 32.20
C THR A 255 -37.77 4.95 32.99
N MET A 256 -36.81 4.33 32.30
CA MET A 256 -35.53 3.98 32.90
C MET A 256 -34.61 5.19 32.81
N SER A 257 -34.52 5.97 33.90
CA SER A 257 -33.51 7.02 34.01
C SER A 257 -32.13 6.39 34.27
N GLY A 258 -31.51 5.86 33.21
CA GLY A 258 -30.09 5.46 33.20
C GLY A 258 -29.17 6.69 33.12
N GLY A 259 -29.30 7.63 34.05
CA GLY A 259 -28.55 8.89 34.02
C GLY A 259 -27.24 8.80 34.80
N MET A 260 -26.10 8.94 34.11
CA MET A 260 -24.74 9.03 34.65
C MET A 260 -24.61 9.90 35.93
N ASP A 261 -23.86 9.36 36.88
CA ASP A 261 -23.72 9.74 38.29
C ASP A 261 -22.82 10.98 38.51
N ASN A 262 -23.04 12.09 37.77
CA ASN A 262 -22.15 13.27 37.85
C ASN A 262 -22.86 14.58 38.22
N PRO A 263 -22.62 15.12 39.44
CA PRO A 263 -23.19 16.40 39.86
C PRO A 263 -22.74 17.54 38.94
N HIS A 264 -23.68 18.40 38.56
CA HIS A 264 -23.43 19.56 37.70
C HIS A 264 -22.50 20.57 38.38
N ARG A 265 -21.19 20.45 38.19
CA ARG A 265 -20.23 21.53 38.44
C ARG A 265 -19.88 22.18 37.10
N VAL A 266 -20.21 23.46 37.00
CA VAL A 266 -19.90 24.33 35.86
C VAL A 266 -18.58 25.01 36.18
N ARG A 267 -17.47 24.52 35.62
CA ARG A 267 -16.22 25.29 35.54
C ARG A 267 -15.48 24.97 34.24
N ASP A 268 -15.16 26.06 33.55
CA ASP A 268 -14.14 26.29 32.52
C ASP A 268 -14.47 25.84 31.08
N SER A 269 -14.97 26.80 30.29
CA SER A 269 -15.71 26.63 29.03
C SER A 269 -14.89 26.77 27.74
N GLU A 270 -13.64 27.25 27.81
CA GLU A 270 -12.82 27.55 26.62
C GLU A 270 -11.56 26.68 26.53
N ASP A 271 -10.90 26.41 27.66
CA ASP A 271 -9.69 25.58 27.67
C ASP A 271 -10.00 24.10 27.40
N ALA A 272 -11.17 23.63 27.84
CA ALA A 272 -11.61 22.26 27.59
C ALA A 272 -11.96 22.02 26.11
N THR A 273 -12.59 23.00 25.45
CA THR A 273 -12.93 22.94 24.03
C THR A 273 -11.69 23.07 23.14
N ARG A 274 -10.72 23.92 23.51
CA ARG A 274 -9.44 24.01 22.80
C ARG A 274 -8.65 22.71 22.85
N LYS A 275 -8.53 22.10 24.04
CA LYS A 275 -7.86 20.81 24.21
C LYS A 275 -8.55 19.69 23.43
N LEU A 276 -9.89 19.69 23.39
CA LEU A 276 -10.65 18.71 22.62
C LEU A 276 -10.39 18.85 21.12
N ASN A 277 -10.47 20.06 20.58
CA ASN A 277 -10.23 20.29 19.15
C ASN A 277 -8.79 19.91 18.76
N GLN A 278 -7.82 20.22 19.62
CA GLN A 278 -6.43 19.84 19.39
C GLN A 278 -6.26 18.32 19.34
N VAL A 279 -6.84 17.58 20.28
CA VAL A 279 -6.78 16.11 20.30
C VAL A 279 -7.48 15.50 19.08
N MET A 280 -8.61 16.07 18.65
CA MET A 280 -9.32 15.60 17.45
C MET A 280 -8.50 15.84 16.17
N GLU A 281 -7.81 16.96 16.06
CA GLU A 281 -6.98 17.28 14.91
C GLU A 281 -5.73 16.39 14.87
N GLU A 282 -5.08 16.18 16.01
CA GLU A 282 -3.97 15.22 16.13
C GLU A 282 -4.41 13.78 15.79
N ALA A 283 -5.61 13.37 16.19
CA ALA A 283 -6.16 12.05 15.88
C ALA A 283 -6.44 11.86 14.38
N THR A 284 -7.05 12.85 13.73
CA THR A 284 -7.34 12.80 12.28
C THR A 284 -6.05 12.82 11.44
N GLN A 285 -5.05 13.59 11.85
CA GLN A 285 -3.73 13.59 11.21
C GLN A 285 -3.06 12.21 11.35
N ALA A 286 -3.04 11.66 12.57
CA ALA A 286 -2.47 10.33 12.82
C ALA A 286 -3.18 9.22 12.02
N GLU A 287 -4.50 9.28 11.91
CA GLU A 287 -5.29 8.33 11.11
C GLU A 287 -4.98 8.44 9.61
N SER A 288 -4.83 9.67 9.10
CA SER A 288 -4.47 9.91 7.69
C SER A 288 -3.06 9.40 7.35
N GLU A 289 -2.09 9.59 8.25
CA GLU A 289 -0.73 9.07 8.09
C GLU A 289 -0.71 7.54 8.15
N PHE A 290 -1.46 6.95 9.09
CA PHE A 290 -1.60 5.51 9.20
C PHE A 290 -2.18 4.89 7.93
N GLU A 291 -3.29 5.43 7.41
CA GLU A 291 -3.89 4.94 6.16
C GLU A 291 -2.97 5.12 4.94
N ARG A 292 -2.22 6.23 4.88
CA ARG A 292 -1.20 6.43 3.84
C ARG A 292 -0.12 5.36 3.89
N LEU A 293 0.46 5.13 5.06
CA LEU A 293 1.52 4.14 5.25
C LEU A 293 1.01 2.70 5.03
N ARG A 294 -0.23 2.42 5.46
CA ARG A 294 -0.91 1.13 5.25
C ARG A 294 -1.12 0.82 3.77
N ARG A 295 -1.38 1.83 2.94
CA ARG A 295 -1.48 1.67 1.47
C ARG A 295 -0.11 1.46 0.80
N LEU A 296 0.95 2.04 1.36
CA LEU A 296 2.31 1.91 0.81
C LEU A 296 2.90 0.51 1.01
N GLY A 297 2.58 -0.17 2.11
CA GLY A 297 3.06 -1.52 2.41
C GLY A 297 2.82 -2.53 1.27
N PRO A 298 1.57 -2.77 0.85
CA PRO A 298 1.25 -3.68 -0.26
C PRO A 298 1.89 -3.28 -1.59
N GLY A 299 2.10 -1.98 -1.82
CA GLY A 299 2.78 -1.47 -3.01
C GLY A 299 4.26 -1.90 -3.05
N LEU A 300 4.96 -1.77 -1.92
CA LEU A 300 6.34 -2.22 -1.76
C LEU A 300 6.46 -3.76 -1.83
N ASP A 301 5.51 -4.49 -1.25
CA ASP A 301 5.50 -5.96 -1.34
C ASP A 301 5.31 -6.45 -2.78
N THR A 302 4.43 -5.80 -3.54
CA THR A 302 4.24 -6.09 -4.97
C THR A 302 5.49 -5.73 -5.78
N ALA A 303 6.15 -4.62 -5.43
CA ALA A 303 7.40 -4.19 -6.06
C ALA A 303 8.56 -5.15 -5.78
N LEU A 304 8.62 -5.76 -4.58
CA LEU A 304 9.61 -6.79 -4.21
C LEU A 304 9.39 -8.14 -4.88
N GLN A 305 8.12 -8.50 -5.17
CA GLN A 305 7.79 -9.81 -5.74
C GLN A 305 8.38 -10.02 -7.13
N LYS A 306 8.34 -8.99 -8.00
CA LYS A 306 8.85 -9.08 -9.39
C LYS A 306 10.37 -9.34 -9.45
N PRO A 307 11.23 -8.54 -8.80
CA PRO A 307 12.66 -8.84 -8.72
C PRO A 307 12.95 -10.16 -8.01
N GLY A 308 12.18 -10.52 -6.97
CA GLY A 308 12.35 -11.77 -6.23
C GLY A 308 12.23 -13.02 -7.12
N LEU A 309 11.16 -13.09 -7.92
CA LEU A 309 10.99 -14.15 -8.93
C LEU A 309 12.10 -14.10 -10.01
N GLY A 310 12.55 -12.90 -10.36
CA GLY A 310 13.65 -12.67 -11.29
C GLY A 310 14.99 -13.23 -10.78
N ILE A 311 15.27 -13.15 -9.48
CA ILE A 311 16.46 -13.73 -8.84
C ILE A 311 16.41 -15.25 -8.88
N GLU A 312 15.29 -15.87 -8.49
CA GLU A 312 15.20 -17.34 -8.51
C GLU A 312 15.37 -17.91 -9.92
N THR A 313 14.73 -17.26 -10.90
CA THR A 313 14.87 -17.62 -12.31
C THR A 313 16.30 -17.39 -12.78
N GLY A 314 16.91 -16.27 -12.38
CA GLY A 314 18.30 -15.92 -12.64
C GLY A 314 19.28 -16.95 -12.08
N LYS A 315 19.09 -17.41 -10.83
CA LYS A 315 19.89 -18.47 -10.20
C LYS A 315 19.86 -19.76 -11.01
N ARG A 316 18.66 -20.22 -11.39
CA ARG A 316 18.51 -21.44 -12.23
C ARG A 316 19.20 -21.26 -13.59
N SER A 317 19.07 -20.08 -14.19
CA SER A 317 19.72 -19.74 -15.47
C SER A 317 21.24 -19.69 -15.38
N ILE A 318 21.79 -19.19 -14.27
CA ILE A 318 23.23 -19.18 -13.98
C ILE A 318 23.73 -20.61 -13.78
N THR A 319 23.09 -21.42 -12.94
CA THR A 319 23.49 -22.82 -12.73
C THR A 319 23.45 -23.63 -14.04
N GLY A 320 22.45 -23.37 -14.90
CA GLY A 320 22.40 -23.95 -16.23
C GLY A 320 23.56 -23.51 -17.12
N ALA A 321 23.88 -22.21 -17.15
CA ALA A 321 25.01 -21.68 -17.91
C ALA A 321 26.36 -22.18 -17.39
N GLU A 322 26.55 -22.27 -16.07
CA GLU A 322 27.74 -22.86 -15.44
C GLU A 322 27.95 -24.31 -15.86
N ARG A 323 26.86 -25.08 -15.92
CA ARG A 323 26.90 -26.45 -16.43
C ARG A 323 27.31 -26.49 -17.90
N CYS A 324 26.70 -25.66 -18.76
CA CYS A 324 27.08 -25.59 -20.17
C CYS A 324 28.55 -25.21 -20.38
N VAL A 325 29.06 -24.24 -19.61
CA VAL A 325 30.48 -23.85 -19.62
C VAL A 325 31.34 -25.05 -19.20
N GLY A 326 30.99 -25.73 -18.10
CA GLY A 326 31.67 -26.93 -17.64
C GLY A 326 31.70 -28.05 -18.68
N ASP A 327 30.58 -28.33 -19.33
CA ASP A 327 30.45 -29.36 -20.36
C ASP A 327 31.25 -29.01 -21.62
N LEU A 328 31.23 -27.74 -22.05
CA LEU A 328 32.03 -27.26 -23.18
C LEU A 328 33.52 -27.35 -22.88
N TRP A 329 33.96 -26.98 -21.67
CA TRP A 329 35.37 -27.12 -21.29
C TRP A 329 35.78 -28.57 -21.05
N ALA A 330 34.86 -29.45 -20.62
CA ALA A 330 35.10 -30.88 -20.55
C ALA A 330 35.28 -31.48 -21.95
N GLN A 331 34.50 -31.04 -22.94
CA GLN A 331 34.67 -31.36 -24.36
C GLN A 331 35.92 -30.68 -24.96
N ASN A 332 36.32 -29.53 -24.43
CA ASN A 332 37.50 -28.77 -24.83
C ASN A 332 38.77 -29.18 -24.11
N LYS A 333 38.76 -30.17 -23.19
CA LYS A 333 40.01 -30.89 -22.90
C LYS A 333 40.42 -31.44 -24.25
N PRO A 334 41.41 -30.84 -24.93
CA PRO A 334 41.77 -31.32 -26.24
C PRO A 334 42.07 -32.78 -26.02
N ASN A 335 41.36 -33.67 -26.72
CA ASN A 335 41.68 -35.09 -26.69
C ASN A 335 43.20 -35.13 -26.77
N GLN A 336 43.90 -35.60 -25.73
CA GLN A 336 45.36 -35.58 -25.79
C GLN A 336 45.81 -36.27 -27.09
N GLY A 337 45.02 -37.22 -27.59
CA GLY A 337 45.13 -37.81 -28.92
C GLY A 337 45.03 -36.84 -30.11
N GLY A 338 44.15 -35.82 -30.09
CA GLY A 338 44.02 -34.82 -31.14
C GLY A 338 45.23 -33.88 -31.24
N LEU A 339 45.72 -33.37 -30.10
CA LEU A 339 46.97 -32.58 -30.07
C LEU A 339 48.19 -33.43 -30.45
N ARG A 340 48.26 -34.68 -29.98
CA ARG A 340 49.29 -35.63 -30.40
C ARG A 340 49.21 -35.91 -31.91
N ARG A 341 48.00 -36.07 -32.46
CA ARG A 341 47.79 -36.30 -33.91
C ARG A 341 48.21 -35.09 -34.74
N ILE A 342 47.88 -33.87 -34.32
CA ILE A 342 48.34 -32.63 -34.96
C ILE A 342 49.87 -32.59 -34.98
N SER A 343 50.53 -32.83 -33.84
CA SER A 343 52.00 -32.86 -33.76
C SER A 343 52.62 -33.94 -34.66
N VAL A 344 52.03 -35.12 -34.74
CA VAL A 344 52.48 -36.21 -35.63
C VAL A 344 52.27 -35.85 -37.10
N LEU A 345 51.14 -35.23 -37.45
CA LEU A 345 50.84 -34.78 -38.81
C LEU A 345 51.79 -33.67 -39.24
N ASP A 346 52.09 -32.69 -38.38
CA ASP A 346 53.03 -31.61 -38.69
C ASP A 346 54.43 -32.15 -38.97
N ALA A 347 54.95 -33.04 -38.11
CA ALA A 347 56.24 -33.69 -38.32
C ALA A 347 56.25 -34.54 -39.61
N GLY A 348 55.16 -35.25 -39.90
CA GLY A 348 55.02 -36.05 -41.12
C GLY A 348 54.94 -35.21 -42.39
N ILE A 349 54.24 -34.08 -42.36
CA ILE A 349 54.17 -33.11 -43.46
C ILE A 349 55.56 -32.55 -43.73
N GLU A 350 56.29 -32.12 -42.70
CA GLU A 350 57.63 -31.55 -42.83
C GLU A 350 58.61 -32.55 -43.46
N SER A 351 58.62 -33.80 -42.99
CA SER A 351 59.40 -34.88 -43.60
C SER A 351 59.02 -35.11 -45.07
N THR A 352 57.73 -35.19 -45.39
CA THR A 352 57.28 -35.47 -46.77
C THR A 352 57.57 -34.32 -47.72
N VAL A 353 57.51 -33.06 -47.23
CA VAL A 353 57.87 -31.86 -47.99
C VAL A 353 59.36 -31.87 -48.35
N THR A 354 60.24 -32.14 -47.38
CA THR A 354 61.69 -32.19 -47.65
C THR A 354 62.05 -33.28 -48.67
N GLU A 355 61.40 -34.45 -48.60
CA GLU A 355 61.58 -35.51 -49.60
C GLU A 355 61.07 -35.09 -51.00
N LEU A 356 59.99 -34.32 -51.06
CA LEU A 356 59.42 -33.82 -52.31
C LEU A 356 60.33 -32.80 -52.97
N GLU A 357 60.92 -31.89 -52.18
CA GLU A 357 61.93 -30.93 -52.65
C GLU A 357 63.16 -31.65 -53.22
N GLN A 358 63.68 -32.68 -52.53
CA GLN A 358 64.79 -33.46 -53.05
C GLN A 358 64.45 -34.22 -54.35
N LEU A 359 63.23 -34.76 -54.45
CA LEU A 359 62.76 -35.44 -55.66
C LEU A 359 62.53 -34.47 -56.82
N SER A 360 61.99 -33.28 -56.56
CA SER A 360 61.77 -32.25 -57.58
C SER A 360 63.10 -31.70 -58.09
N GLU A 361 64.10 -31.50 -57.23
CA GLU A 361 65.43 -31.07 -57.62
C GLU A 361 66.12 -32.11 -58.52
N LYS A 362 66.05 -33.39 -58.15
CA LYS A 362 66.57 -34.50 -58.97
C LYS A 362 65.84 -34.60 -60.32
N SER A 363 64.51 -34.48 -60.32
CA SER A 363 63.69 -34.50 -61.54
C SER A 363 64.04 -33.32 -62.46
N GLY A 364 64.22 -32.13 -61.90
CA GLY A 364 64.59 -30.92 -62.65
C GLY A 364 65.96 -31.06 -63.34
N LYS A 365 66.96 -31.64 -62.67
CA LYS A 365 68.27 -31.94 -63.27
C LYS A 365 68.13 -32.92 -64.45
N ILE A 366 67.29 -33.95 -64.31
CA ILE A 366 67.03 -34.93 -65.37
C ILE A 366 66.30 -34.26 -66.55
N GLU A 367 65.24 -33.49 -66.31
CA GLU A 367 64.50 -32.78 -67.35
C GLU A 367 65.37 -31.76 -68.10
N GLN A 368 66.24 -31.03 -67.40
CA GLN A 368 67.21 -30.14 -68.04
C GLN A 368 68.18 -30.94 -68.93
N GLY A 369 68.68 -32.08 -68.44
CA GLY A 369 69.51 -33.00 -69.22
C GLY A 369 68.80 -33.50 -70.48
N ILE A 370 67.52 -33.91 -70.37
CA ILE A 370 66.68 -34.32 -71.51
C ILE A 370 66.55 -33.18 -72.50
N LYS A 371 66.19 -31.96 -72.08
CA LYS A 371 66.07 -30.79 -72.98
C LYS A 371 67.38 -30.43 -73.68
N VAL A 372 68.51 -30.63 -73.02
CA VAL A 372 69.84 -30.42 -73.63
C VAL A 372 70.12 -31.50 -74.68
N LEU A 373 69.83 -32.77 -74.37
CA LEU A 373 69.97 -33.88 -75.33
C LEU A 373 69.02 -33.74 -76.51
N GLU A 374 67.75 -33.39 -76.29
CA GLU A 374 66.76 -33.11 -77.33
C GLU A 374 67.23 -32.01 -78.28
N ARG A 375 67.75 -30.89 -77.75
CA ARG A 375 68.35 -29.83 -78.58
C ARG A 375 69.52 -30.35 -79.40
N ARG A 376 70.43 -31.12 -78.80
CA ARG A 376 71.57 -31.73 -79.50
C ARG A 376 71.13 -32.70 -80.59
N ILE A 377 70.11 -33.52 -80.34
CA ILE A 377 69.54 -34.43 -81.34
C ILE A 377 68.93 -33.64 -82.49
N LEU A 378 68.24 -32.54 -82.19
CA LEU A 378 67.64 -31.66 -83.19
C LEU A 378 68.71 -30.94 -84.03
N GLU A 379 69.82 -30.51 -83.41
CA GLU A 379 70.97 -29.92 -84.08
C GLU A 379 71.72 -30.92 -84.99
N ILE A 380 71.96 -32.15 -84.51
CA ILE A 380 72.72 -33.17 -85.24
C ILE A 380 71.86 -33.85 -86.32
N GLY A 381 70.59 -34.11 -86.00
CA GLY A 381 69.69 -34.91 -86.83
C GLY A 381 68.76 -34.10 -87.73
N GLY A 382 68.39 -32.87 -87.34
CA GLY A 382 67.24 -32.15 -87.90
C GLY A 382 67.19 -32.08 -89.42
N SER A 383 68.20 -31.49 -90.09
CA SER A 383 68.17 -31.28 -91.55
C SER A 383 68.43 -32.57 -92.36
N ARG A 384 69.34 -33.44 -91.91
CA ARG A 384 69.71 -34.67 -92.62
C ARG A 384 68.68 -35.80 -92.44
N LEU A 385 68.11 -35.97 -91.24
CA LEU A 385 67.03 -36.94 -90.99
C LEU A 385 65.68 -36.48 -91.55
N LEU A 386 65.33 -35.18 -91.52
CA LEU A 386 64.15 -34.72 -92.28
C LEU A 386 64.33 -35.02 -93.77
N GLY A 387 65.50 -34.72 -94.35
CA GLY A 387 65.79 -34.99 -95.75
C GLY A 387 65.72 -36.48 -96.12
N GLN A 388 66.26 -37.37 -95.27
CA GLN A 388 66.11 -38.82 -95.46
C GLN A 388 64.68 -39.30 -95.26
N LYS A 389 63.93 -38.75 -94.30
CA LYS A 389 62.51 -39.05 -94.10
C LYS A 389 61.67 -38.65 -95.31
N PHE A 390 61.89 -37.45 -95.86
CA PHE A 390 61.25 -37.03 -97.11
C PHE A 390 61.56 -37.96 -98.29
N LYS A 391 62.81 -38.44 -98.40
CA LYS A 391 63.19 -39.42 -99.43
C LYS A 391 62.52 -40.79 -99.21
N VAL A 392 62.49 -41.29 -97.98
CA VAL A 392 61.84 -42.57 -97.64
C VAL A 392 60.33 -42.48 -97.81
N ASP A 393 59.70 -41.39 -97.38
CA ASP A 393 58.27 -41.16 -97.60
C ASP A 393 57.97 -41.01 -99.11
N GLY A 394 58.87 -40.38 -99.88
CA GLY A 394 58.79 -40.34 -101.35
C GLY A 394 58.87 -41.72 -102.00
N ILE A 395 59.83 -42.56 -101.58
CA ILE A 395 59.94 -43.95 -102.06
C ILE A 395 58.73 -44.78 -101.64
N ARG A 396 58.20 -44.59 -100.42
CA ARG A 396 56.95 -45.26 -99.99
C ARG A 396 55.76 -44.85 -100.84
N TYR A 397 55.70 -43.59 -101.26
CA TYR A 397 54.69 -43.11 -102.21
C TYR A 397 54.88 -43.74 -103.60
N GLU A 398 56.10 -43.82 -104.12
CA GLU A 398 56.42 -44.49 -105.38
C GLU A 398 56.13 -46.00 -105.33
N ASP A 399 56.58 -46.72 -104.30
CA ASP A 399 56.29 -48.14 -104.08
C ASP A 399 54.77 -48.41 -104.00
N SER A 400 54.02 -47.50 -103.37
CA SER A 400 52.56 -47.59 -103.31
C SER A 400 51.86 -47.30 -104.65
N PHE A 401 52.52 -46.57 -105.55
CA PHE A 401 52.04 -46.25 -106.89
C PHE A 401 52.37 -47.37 -107.89
N ASP A 402 53.56 -47.97 -107.80
CA ASP A 402 54.01 -49.08 -108.64
C ASP A 402 53.28 -50.41 -108.32
N TYR A 403 52.89 -50.63 -107.06
CA TYR A 403 52.01 -51.74 -106.70
C TYR A 403 50.60 -51.60 -107.30
N ALA A 404 50.13 -50.38 -107.57
CA ALA A 404 48.81 -50.14 -108.14
C ALA A 404 48.78 -50.28 -109.68
N THR A 405 49.91 -50.10 -110.36
CA THR A 405 49.99 -50.16 -111.84
C THR A 405 50.40 -51.54 -112.36
N SER A 406 51.09 -52.38 -111.58
CA SER A 406 51.47 -53.74 -112.01
C SER A 406 50.31 -54.76 -111.98
N THR A 407 49.21 -54.47 -111.27
CA THR A 407 48.00 -55.31 -111.26
C THR A 407 47.09 -55.11 -112.47
N ASP A 408 47.33 -54.09 -113.30
CA ASP A 408 46.52 -53.77 -114.49
C ASP A 408 47.15 -54.20 -115.83
N ALA A 409 48.30 -54.89 -115.81
CA ALA A 409 49.04 -55.29 -117.03
C ALA A 409 49.28 -56.81 -117.19
N ALA A 410 48.50 -57.67 -116.54
CA ALA A 410 48.55 -59.13 -116.72
C ALA A 410 47.19 -59.73 -117.11
#